data_AF-A0A507AQQ6-F1
#
_entry.id   AF-A0A507AQQ6-F1
#
_cell.length_a   1.000
_cell.length_b   1.000
_cell.length_c   1.000
_cell.angle_alpha   90.00
_cell.angle_beta   90.00
_cell.angle_gamma   90.00
#
_symmetry.space_group_name_H-M   'P 1'
#
loop_
_entity.id
_entity.type
_entity.pdbx_description
1 polymer ?
#
loop_
_entity_poly.entity_id
_entity_poly.type
_entity_poly.pdbx_seq_one_letter_code
_entity_poly.pdbx_strand_id
1 'polypeptide(L)'
;MPHHSERSKITGTAASPYKGTNSLGSPTQTESFDPSLAEPPQPSYVLIYGTRQDTFLDPCLPSRITKFTFEVLPPSHTAPDPPTNSDFNPDLSNIPQVDRAILSPSAPRYDILASDLSIYGGDNLKKIEGNQKFQTLMACGIAAAFESYRNPNWKVFSHVCRNWASELIAPILSAGDESSLTAVLLLLIHELAEPSRGMTWELLDLAVRLCIQLGWHRAPTMSINTIGSVGSVDSRQFSISGSGEARLLSALRDIEGSLQTIYNPPSSFSRERLPTAGEHCIYLQNYVSLFREVYDTGRLYDTRGCPFVGDVDRLLQSVQDSNFDDMIVKETWLIMLPICVRHKQCVHCFQEADDVDGRGMIALRARVINAATELIAATHRVVAGDIFIPPLIASTRAFVAGCSLAVALFKRWIPSNAHLKTLAACTEILTLFAPHWQGGHNYLYVWRTIVQILDVTRS
;
A
#
# COMPACT_ATOMS: atom_id res chain seq x y z
N MET A 1 -60.96 14.06 -49.82
CA MET A 1 -61.20 15.32 -49.09
C MET A 1 -59.84 15.97 -48.79
N PRO A 2 -59.75 17.31 -48.81
CA PRO A 2 -58.64 18.00 -49.49
C PRO A 2 -57.90 19.06 -48.65
N HIS A 3 -56.86 19.67 -49.28
CA HIS A 3 -56.31 21.04 -49.11
C HIS A 3 -55.64 21.42 -47.77
N HIS A 4 -54.62 22.28 -47.63
CA HIS A 4 -53.93 23.32 -48.43
C HIS A 4 -52.49 23.51 -47.82
N SER A 5 -51.44 23.88 -48.58
CA SER A 5 -50.74 25.21 -48.62
C SER A 5 -50.32 25.77 -47.24
N GLU A 6 -49.11 26.25 -46.92
CA GLU A 6 -48.29 27.31 -47.55
C GLU A 6 -46.95 27.42 -46.72
N ARG A 7 -45.73 27.55 -47.28
CA ARG A 7 -44.94 28.81 -47.47
C ARG A 7 -44.84 29.69 -46.19
N SER A 8 -43.69 30.14 -45.67
CA SER A 8 -42.57 30.83 -46.34
C SER A 8 -41.29 30.95 -45.48
N LYS A 9 -40.17 31.05 -46.20
CA LYS A 9 -38.81 31.53 -45.83
C LYS A 9 -38.78 33.01 -45.40
N ILE A 10 -37.63 33.44 -44.82
CA ILE A 10 -36.77 34.62 -45.17
C ILE A 10 -35.92 34.98 -43.92
N THR A 11 -34.62 34.62 -43.86
CA THR A 11 -33.40 35.45 -44.11
C THR A 11 -33.24 36.68 -43.19
N GLY A 12 -32.08 37.11 -42.68
CA GLY A 12 -30.66 36.89 -43.01
C GLY A 12 -29.78 37.63 -41.97
N THR A 13 -28.56 37.17 -41.68
CA THR A 13 -27.23 37.68 -42.13
C THR A 13 -26.70 39.01 -41.54
N ALA A 14 -25.41 38.93 -41.13
CA ALA A 14 -24.37 39.98 -41.04
C ALA A 14 -24.45 40.97 -39.84
N ALA A 15 -23.37 41.58 -39.33
CA ALA A 15 -21.93 41.39 -39.28
C ALA A 15 -21.37 42.45 -38.29
N SER A 16 -20.17 42.22 -37.76
CA SER A 16 -19.22 43.11 -37.00
C SER A 16 -19.27 44.62 -37.36
N PRO A 17 -18.77 45.60 -36.54
CA PRO A 17 -17.35 45.63 -36.09
C PRO A 17 -16.98 46.38 -34.77
N TYR A 18 -15.68 46.26 -34.48
CA TYR A 18 -14.77 46.88 -33.48
C TYR A 18 -14.83 48.39 -33.17
N LYS A 19 -14.18 48.72 -32.02
CA LYS A 19 -13.65 50.00 -31.44
C LYS A 19 -14.57 50.68 -30.41
N GLY A 20 -14.14 51.16 -29.24
CA GLY A 20 -12.84 51.27 -28.56
C GLY A 20 -12.95 52.13 -27.28
N THR A 21 -11.88 52.13 -26.47
CA THR A 21 -11.44 53.09 -25.43
C THR A 21 -12.09 53.17 -24.04
N ASN A 22 -11.30 52.76 -23.04
CA ASN A 22 -10.96 53.38 -21.74
C ASN A 22 -12.01 54.16 -20.93
N SER A 23 -12.23 53.72 -19.68
CA SER A 23 -12.15 54.64 -18.53
C SER A 23 -11.82 53.91 -17.22
N LEU A 24 -10.89 54.51 -16.49
CA LEU A 24 -10.57 54.27 -15.08
C LEU A 24 -11.82 54.38 -14.20
N GLY A 25 -11.93 53.50 -13.21
CA GLY A 25 -12.88 53.63 -12.12
C GLY A 25 -12.68 52.56 -11.06
N SER A 26 -11.75 52.80 -10.13
CA SER A 26 -11.76 52.12 -8.84
C SER A 26 -13.10 52.36 -8.14
N PRO A 27 -13.56 51.40 -7.31
CA PRO A 27 -13.54 51.73 -5.89
C PRO A 27 -13.06 50.57 -5.01
N THR A 28 -12.15 50.96 -4.13
CA THR A 28 -11.99 50.53 -2.74
C THR A 28 -13.24 49.89 -2.13
N GLN A 29 -13.15 48.60 -1.79
CA GLN A 29 -13.62 48.07 -0.51
C GLN A 29 -12.64 46.98 -0.05
N THR A 30 -11.77 47.38 0.87
CA THR A 30 -10.96 46.52 1.71
C THR A 30 -11.89 45.82 2.70
N GLU A 31 -12.37 44.62 2.34
CA GLU A 31 -12.74 43.65 3.38
C GLU A 31 -11.43 43.09 3.93
N SER A 32 -11.07 43.59 5.11
CA SER A 32 -10.03 42.99 5.95
C SER A 32 -10.47 41.57 6.32
N PHE A 33 -10.01 40.59 5.55
CA PHE A 33 -10.00 39.20 5.99
C PHE A 33 -9.06 39.14 7.20
N ASP A 34 -9.64 38.99 8.39
CA ASP A 34 -8.90 38.71 9.61
C ASP A 34 -8.42 37.25 9.52
N PRO A 35 -7.11 36.98 9.33
CA PRO A 35 -6.60 35.61 9.18
C PRO A 35 -6.66 34.81 10.48
N SER A 36 -7.10 35.43 11.59
CA SER A 36 -7.11 34.85 12.93
C SER A 36 -8.31 33.94 13.25
N LEU A 37 -9.25 33.76 12.31
CA LEU A 37 -10.44 32.91 12.47
C LEU A 37 -10.57 31.77 11.46
N ALA A 38 -9.55 31.53 10.63
CA ALA A 38 -9.52 30.35 9.78
C ALA A 38 -9.24 29.11 10.65
N GLU A 39 -10.26 28.30 10.92
CA GLU A 39 -10.08 26.98 11.53
C GLU A 39 -8.97 26.22 10.77
N PRO A 40 -7.99 25.63 11.47
CA PRO A 40 -6.96 24.85 10.80
C PRO A 40 -7.65 23.72 10.03
N PRO A 41 -7.37 23.56 8.72
CA PRO A 41 -8.03 22.55 7.91
C PRO A 41 -7.70 21.17 8.51
N GLN A 42 -8.74 20.44 8.91
CA GLN A 42 -8.57 19.07 9.38
C GLN A 42 -7.81 18.25 8.32
N PRO A 43 -6.86 17.38 8.72
CA PRO A 43 -6.14 16.54 7.78
C PRO A 43 -7.07 15.47 7.23
N SER A 44 -7.81 15.81 6.17
CA SER A 44 -8.83 14.96 5.57
C SER A 44 -8.24 13.85 4.69
N TYR A 45 -6.91 13.82 4.52
CA TYR A 45 -6.19 12.85 3.70
C TYR A 45 -4.79 12.59 4.25
N VAL A 46 -4.22 11.45 3.86
CA VAL A 46 -2.84 11.10 4.16
C VAL A 46 -2.06 11.07 2.84
N LEU A 47 -1.01 11.89 2.74
CA LEU A 47 -0.17 11.87 1.54
C LEU A 47 0.79 10.68 1.61
N ILE A 48 0.63 9.73 0.69
CA ILE A 48 1.60 8.67 0.43
C ILE A 48 2.49 9.10 -0.73
N TYR A 49 3.76 9.37 -0.48
CA TYR A 49 4.64 9.93 -1.52
C TYR A 49 4.75 9.04 -2.77
N GLY A 50 4.66 9.66 -3.95
CA GLY A 50 4.97 9.08 -5.25
C GLY A 50 5.56 10.18 -6.15
N THR A 51 6.47 9.80 -7.04
CA THR A 51 7.29 10.65 -7.92
C THR A 51 6.52 11.43 -9.01
N ARG A 52 5.21 11.66 -8.85
CA ARG A 52 4.43 12.60 -9.66
C ARG A 52 3.43 13.33 -8.78
N GLN A 53 3.62 14.64 -8.64
CA GLN A 53 2.88 15.50 -7.71
C GLN A 53 1.36 15.52 -7.92
N ASP A 54 0.79 15.01 -9.02
CA ASP A 54 -0.59 15.38 -9.40
C ASP A 54 -1.54 14.27 -9.89
N THR A 55 -1.33 12.96 -9.66
CA THR A 55 -2.25 11.98 -10.32
C THR A 55 -2.72 10.72 -9.58
N PHE A 56 -2.15 10.31 -8.45
CA PHE A 56 -2.47 8.96 -7.90
C PHE A 56 -2.78 8.87 -6.41
N LEU A 57 -2.90 10.01 -5.72
CA LEU A 57 -3.15 10.04 -4.27
C LEU A 57 -4.62 9.87 -3.87
N ASP A 58 -5.55 10.20 -4.77
CA ASP A 58 -6.99 10.25 -4.48
C ASP A 58 -7.70 8.89 -4.26
N PRO A 59 -7.21 7.71 -4.74
CA PRO A 59 -7.91 6.46 -4.52
C PRO A 59 -7.30 5.49 -3.50
N CYS A 60 -6.18 5.76 -2.83
CA CYS A 60 -5.55 4.77 -1.94
C CYS A 60 -6.39 4.44 -0.69
N LEU A 61 -6.32 3.20 -0.22
CA LEU A 61 -7.13 2.72 0.92
C LEU A 61 -6.91 3.57 2.19
N PRO A 62 -5.68 3.93 2.59
CA PRO A 62 -5.43 4.74 3.78
C PRO A 62 -6.14 6.09 3.73
N SER A 63 -6.03 6.83 2.62
CA SER A 63 -6.70 8.12 2.45
C SER A 63 -8.22 8.01 2.50
N ARG A 64 -8.80 6.98 1.84
CA ARG A 64 -10.25 6.74 1.89
C ARG A 64 -10.73 6.44 3.31
N ILE A 65 -10.00 5.62 4.05
CA ILE A 65 -10.32 5.26 5.43
C ILE A 65 -10.13 6.46 6.37
N THR A 66 -9.11 7.29 6.17
CA THR A 66 -8.92 8.54 6.92
C THR A 66 -10.09 9.48 6.75
N LYS A 67 -10.43 9.80 5.49
CA LYS A 67 -11.56 10.67 5.16
C LYS A 67 -12.82 10.16 5.83
N PHE A 68 -13.07 8.86 5.69
CA PHE A 68 -14.22 8.21 6.29
C PHE A 68 -14.22 8.25 7.83
N THR A 69 -13.05 8.10 8.45
CA THR A 69 -12.92 8.16 9.92
C THR A 69 -13.29 9.54 10.45
N PHE A 70 -12.83 10.61 9.80
CA PHE A 70 -13.19 11.98 10.18
C PHE A 70 -14.64 12.36 9.84
N GLU A 71 -15.27 11.73 8.85
CA GLU A 71 -16.73 11.87 8.64
C GLU A 71 -17.54 11.29 9.81
N VAL A 72 -17.00 10.30 10.53
CA VAL A 72 -17.67 9.63 11.63
C VAL A 72 -17.39 10.31 12.97
N LEU A 73 -16.14 10.72 13.19
CA LEU A 73 -15.71 11.40 14.41
C LEU A 73 -16.20 12.86 14.44
N PRO A 74 -16.45 13.43 15.64
CA PRO A 74 -16.82 14.82 15.75
C PRO A 74 -15.65 15.71 15.33
N PRO A 75 -15.91 16.91 14.77
CA PRO A 75 -14.86 17.85 14.45
C PRO A 75 -14.08 18.25 15.72
N SER A 76 -12.76 18.13 15.69
CA SER A 76 -11.90 18.64 16.76
C SER A 76 -11.64 20.12 16.54
N HIS A 77 -11.89 20.95 17.57
CA HIS A 77 -11.51 22.37 17.58
C HIS A 77 -10.03 22.58 17.98
N THR A 78 -9.36 21.51 18.43
CA THR A 78 -7.92 21.49 18.76
C THR A 78 -7.26 20.42 17.91
N ALA A 79 -7.03 20.73 16.63
CA ALA A 79 -6.09 19.95 15.83
C ALA A 79 -4.67 20.25 16.34
N PRO A 80 -3.80 19.25 16.55
CA PRO A 80 -2.39 19.52 16.81
C PRO A 80 -1.83 20.32 15.63
N ASP A 81 -0.88 21.23 15.88
CA ASP A 81 -0.26 21.98 14.80
C ASP A 81 0.41 21.01 13.80
N PRO A 82 0.24 21.21 12.48
CA PRO A 82 0.93 20.38 11.50
C PRO A 82 2.44 20.52 11.73
N PRO A 83 3.21 19.42 11.68
CA PRO A 83 4.65 19.52 11.85
C PRO A 83 5.24 20.42 10.76
N THR A 84 5.97 21.46 11.17
CA THR A 84 6.72 22.31 10.26
C THR A 84 7.73 21.43 9.50
N ASN A 85 7.64 21.42 8.16
CA ASN A 85 8.43 20.57 7.25
C ASN A 85 9.96 20.79 7.30
N SER A 86 10.53 21.49 8.29
CA SER A 86 11.90 22.02 8.23
C SER A 86 13.00 21.16 8.87
N ASP A 87 12.71 20.13 9.67
CA ASP A 87 13.72 19.64 10.63
C ASP A 87 14.22 18.20 10.42
N PHE A 88 14.03 17.60 9.24
CA PHE A 88 14.67 16.32 8.91
C PHE A 88 15.59 16.45 7.69
N ASN A 89 16.64 17.25 7.86
CA ASN A 89 17.85 17.09 7.07
C ASN A 89 18.87 16.42 8.01
N PRO A 90 19.09 15.09 7.95
CA PRO A 90 20.17 14.48 8.72
C PRO A 90 21.46 15.11 8.21
N ASP A 91 22.11 15.91 9.04
CA ASP A 91 23.39 16.51 8.74
C ASP A 91 24.43 15.37 8.58
N LEU A 92 24.67 14.98 7.33
CA LEU A 92 25.53 13.85 6.94
C LEU A 92 27.04 14.17 7.08
N SER A 93 27.39 15.24 7.79
CA SER A 93 28.74 15.81 7.82
C SER A 93 29.75 15.03 8.68
N ASN A 94 29.33 14.01 9.43
CA ASN A 94 30.23 13.18 10.24
C ASN A 94 30.00 11.69 9.97
N ILE A 95 30.54 11.19 8.86
CA ILE A 95 30.58 9.76 8.55
C ILE A 95 31.63 9.13 9.49
N PRO A 96 31.26 8.24 10.43
CA PRO A 96 32.25 7.48 11.20
C PRO A 96 33.12 6.68 10.23
N GLN A 97 34.43 6.55 10.49
CA GLN A 97 35.27 5.63 9.72
C GLN A 97 34.69 4.21 9.86
N VAL A 98 34.04 3.76 8.79
CA VAL A 98 33.26 2.51 8.74
C VAL A 98 34.21 1.32 8.82
N ASP A 99 34.18 0.62 9.94
CA ASP A 99 34.84 -0.67 10.06
C ASP A 99 33.98 -1.74 9.36
N ARG A 100 34.49 -2.28 8.25
CA ARG A 100 33.76 -3.21 7.37
C ARG A 100 33.41 -4.54 8.04
N ALA A 101 34.02 -4.83 9.20
CA ALA A 101 33.84 -6.06 9.95
C ALA A 101 32.50 -6.16 10.72
N ILE A 102 31.73 -5.06 10.84
CA ILE A 102 30.50 -5.02 11.66
C ILE A 102 29.24 -5.45 10.86
N LEU A 103 29.33 -5.55 9.53
CA LEU A 103 28.20 -5.89 8.67
C LEU A 103 28.03 -7.42 8.55
N SER A 104 27.28 -8.04 9.47
CA SER A 104 26.81 -9.42 9.30
C SER A 104 25.46 -9.43 8.57
N PRO A 105 25.32 -10.13 7.43
CA PRO A 105 24.10 -10.11 6.63
C PRO A 105 23.04 -11.06 7.21
N SER A 106 22.17 -10.58 8.09
CA SER A 106 20.84 -11.17 8.27
C SER A 106 19.91 -10.57 7.20
N ALA A 107 19.89 -11.21 6.02
CA ALA A 107 19.08 -10.78 4.88
C ALA A 107 17.56 -10.91 5.17
N PRO A 108 16.72 -10.05 4.55
CA PRO A 108 15.27 -10.09 4.69
C PRO A 108 14.64 -11.39 4.14
N ARG A 109 13.40 -11.68 4.55
CA ARG A 109 12.59 -12.87 4.21
C ARG A 109 12.39 -13.19 2.73
N TYR A 110 12.72 -12.26 1.82
CA TYR A 110 12.59 -12.53 0.40
C TYR A 110 13.75 -13.43 -0.01
N ASP A 111 13.44 -14.70 -0.25
CA ASP A 111 14.39 -15.73 -0.69
C ASP A 111 14.91 -15.39 -2.10
N ILE A 112 15.70 -14.34 -2.26
CA ILE A 112 16.21 -13.86 -3.55
C ILE A 112 17.68 -14.26 -3.71
N LEU A 113 18.42 -14.26 -2.61
CA LEU A 113 19.83 -14.61 -2.59
C LEU A 113 19.99 -16.13 -2.66
N ALA A 114 20.86 -16.63 -3.53
CA ALA A 114 21.25 -18.05 -3.48
C ALA A 114 21.94 -18.35 -2.14
N SER A 115 21.71 -19.54 -1.58
CA SER A 115 22.21 -19.94 -0.24
C SER A 115 23.74 -19.86 -0.09
N ASP A 116 24.49 -19.79 -1.19
CA ASP A 116 25.95 -19.78 -1.23
C ASP A 116 26.58 -18.46 -0.73
N LEU A 117 25.81 -17.39 -0.59
CA LEU A 117 26.29 -16.09 -0.08
C LEU A 117 26.56 -16.09 1.44
N SER A 118 26.06 -17.08 2.17
CA SER A 118 26.24 -17.24 3.63
C SER A 118 27.68 -17.60 4.06
N ILE A 119 28.56 -17.95 3.12
CA ILE A 119 29.83 -18.64 3.42
C ILE A 119 31.05 -17.69 3.48
N TYR A 120 30.93 -16.46 2.99
CA TYR A 120 32.07 -15.53 2.94
C TYR A 120 32.22 -14.71 4.23
N GLY A 121 32.75 -15.36 5.27
CA GLY A 121 33.24 -14.70 6.48
C GLY A 121 34.43 -13.80 6.15
N GLY A 122 34.22 -12.48 6.16
CA GLY A 122 35.27 -11.45 6.28
C GLY A 122 36.33 -11.37 5.16
N ASP A 123 36.32 -12.27 4.18
CA ASP A 123 37.30 -12.27 3.10
C ASP A 123 37.13 -11.04 2.21
N ASN A 124 38.26 -10.40 1.89
CA ASN A 124 38.33 -9.11 1.19
C ASN A 124 37.34 -9.04 -0.01
N LEU A 125 36.33 -8.15 0.10
CA LEU A 125 35.37 -7.76 -0.97
C LEU A 125 36.04 -7.41 -2.33
N LYS A 126 37.36 -7.25 -2.36
CA LYS A 126 38.16 -7.02 -3.56
C LYS A 126 38.31 -8.27 -4.46
N LYS A 127 38.15 -9.48 -3.91
CA LYS A 127 38.34 -10.75 -4.65
C LYS A 127 37.05 -11.36 -5.20
N ILE A 128 35.90 -10.75 -4.90
CA ILE A 128 34.57 -11.26 -5.25
C ILE A 128 34.18 -10.76 -6.65
N GLU A 129 33.52 -11.61 -7.43
CA GLU A 129 32.99 -11.27 -8.76
C GLU A 129 31.99 -10.10 -8.68
N GLY A 130 31.89 -9.28 -9.75
CA GLY A 130 31.06 -8.07 -9.75
C GLY A 130 29.59 -8.29 -9.34
N ASN A 131 28.95 -9.36 -9.81
CA ASN A 131 27.57 -9.70 -9.46
C ASN A 131 27.43 -10.11 -7.99
N GLN A 132 28.27 -11.03 -7.52
CA GLN A 132 28.29 -11.46 -6.11
C GLN A 132 28.57 -10.27 -5.18
N LYS A 133 29.52 -9.41 -5.54
CA LYS A 133 29.86 -8.19 -4.80
C LYS A 133 28.67 -7.23 -4.73
N PHE A 134 27.94 -7.06 -5.83
CA PHE A 134 26.70 -6.28 -5.85
C PHE A 134 25.67 -6.87 -4.89
N GLN A 135 25.42 -8.18 -4.95
CA GLN A 135 24.45 -8.87 -4.10
C GLN A 135 24.80 -8.75 -2.61
N THR A 136 26.07 -8.94 -2.24
CA THR A 136 26.55 -8.76 -0.86
C THR A 136 26.35 -7.32 -0.39
N LEU A 137 26.72 -6.32 -1.18
CA LEU A 137 26.54 -4.91 -0.83
C LEU A 137 25.05 -4.56 -0.63
N MET A 138 24.17 -5.04 -1.51
CA MET A 138 22.75 -4.83 -1.36
C MET A 138 22.18 -5.53 -0.12
N ALA A 139 22.59 -6.77 0.16
CA ALA A 139 22.18 -7.50 1.36
C ALA A 139 22.59 -6.75 2.64
N CYS A 140 23.85 -6.29 2.73
CA CYS A 140 24.33 -5.47 3.84
C CYS A 140 23.57 -4.14 3.93
N GLY A 141 23.29 -3.50 2.79
CA GLY A 141 22.53 -2.26 2.74
C GLY A 141 21.11 -2.42 3.28
N ILE A 142 20.42 -3.50 2.90
CA ILE A 142 19.07 -3.81 3.39
C ILE A 142 19.10 -4.15 4.89
N ALA A 143 20.05 -4.96 5.34
CA ALA A 143 20.20 -5.29 6.77
C ALA A 143 20.47 -4.02 7.60
N ALA A 144 21.34 -3.14 7.12
CA ALA A 144 21.60 -1.85 7.76
C ALA A 144 20.37 -0.93 7.73
N ALA A 145 19.57 -0.93 6.66
CA ALA A 145 18.31 -0.20 6.60
C ALA A 145 17.32 -0.71 7.66
N PHE A 146 17.20 -2.03 7.79
CA PHE A 146 16.35 -2.64 8.81
C PHE A 146 16.80 -2.30 10.24
N GLU A 147 18.11 -2.40 10.51
CA GLU A 147 18.68 -2.05 11.81
C GLU A 147 18.51 -0.55 12.13
N SER A 148 18.47 0.30 11.10
CA SER A 148 18.27 1.74 11.26
C SER A 148 16.93 2.12 11.88
N TYR A 149 15.94 1.21 11.84
CA TYR A 149 14.64 1.45 12.47
C TYR A 149 14.74 1.54 13.98
N ARG A 150 15.64 0.76 14.58
CA ARG A 150 15.91 0.75 16.02
C ARG A 150 17.11 1.63 16.38
N ASN A 151 18.11 1.68 15.49
CA ASN A 151 19.38 2.36 15.70
C ASN A 151 19.71 3.31 14.52
N PRO A 152 19.28 4.59 14.56
CA PRO A 152 19.35 5.50 13.43
C PRO A 152 20.74 5.68 12.79
N ASN A 153 21.82 5.47 13.56
CA ASN A 153 23.20 5.52 13.09
C ASN A 153 23.48 4.52 11.96
N TRP A 154 22.72 3.42 11.86
CA TRP A 154 22.87 2.42 10.80
C TRP A 154 22.42 2.91 9.42
N LYS A 155 21.63 3.98 9.35
CA LYS A 155 21.12 4.56 8.11
C LYS A 155 22.25 4.98 7.16
N VAL A 156 23.36 5.52 7.70
CA VAL A 156 24.53 5.90 6.90
C VAL A 156 25.15 4.68 6.20
N PHE A 157 25.22 3.53 6.88
CA PHE A 157 25.77 2.30 6.31
C PHE A 157 24.89 1.76 5.19
N SER A 158 23.57 1.84 5.32
CA SER A 158 22.62 1.51 4.26
C SER A 158 22.90 2.32 2.99
N HIS A 159 23.02 3.65 3.12
CA HIS A 159 23.30 4.54 2.00
C HIS A 159 24.68 4.28 1.36
N VAL A 160 25.73 4.08 2.17
CA VAL A 160 27.07 3.77 1.67
C VAL A 160 27.09 2.48 0.87
N CYS A 161 26.48 1.41 1.40
CA CYS A 161 26.39 0.12 0.71
C CYS A 161 25.64 0.24 -0.62
N ARG A 162 24.51 0.95 -0.61
CA ARG A 162 23.70 1.21 -1.81
C ARG A 162 24.45 2.02 -2.88
N ASN A 163 25.24 3.01 -2.46
CA ASN A 163 26.06 3.82 -3.36
C ASN A 163 27.17 2.99 -4.00
N TRP A 164 27.90 2.18 -3.22
CA TRP A 164 28.91 1.28 -3.77
C TRP A 164 28.31 0.22 -4.70
N ALA A 165 27.11 -0.30 -4.39
CA ALA A 165 26.40 -1.21 -5.28
C ALA A 165 26.00 -0.54 -6.60
N SER A 166 25.69 0.76 -6.58
CA SER A 166 25.28 1.49 -7.79
C SER A 166 26.39 1.59 -8.85
N GLU A 167 27.67 1.51 -8.45
CA GLU A 167 28.79 1.48 -9.39
C GLU A 167 28.84 0.19 -10.22
N LEU A 168 28.23 -0.89 -9.73
CA LEU A 168 28.26 -2.22 -10.32
C LEU A 168 26.99 -2.54 -11.13
N ILE A 169 25.96 -1.69 -11.07
CA ILE A 169 24.61 -2.00 -11.58
C ILE A 169 24.51 -2.01 -13.11
N ALA A 170 25.14 -1.06 -13.79
CA ALA A 170 25.02 -0.88 -15.23
C ALA A 170 25.45 -2.11 -16.06
N PRO A 171 26.60 -2.75 -15.78
CA PRO A 171 26.99 -3.96 -16.50
C PRO A 171 26.13 -5.18 -16.11
N ILE A 172 25.51 -5.20 -14.93
CA ILE A 172 24.61 -6.29 -14.53
C ILE A 172 23.30 -6.19 -15.31
N LEU A 173 22.68 -5.00 -15.35
CA LEU A 173 21.39 -4.81 -16.03
C LEU A 173 21.47 -4.92 -17.55
N SER A 174 22.64 -4.67 -18.16
CA SER A 174 22.81 -4.81 -19.60
C SER A 174 22.79 -6.28 -20.07
N ALA A 175 23.00 -7.24 -19.17
CA ALA A 175 22.95 -8.66 -19.49
C ALA A 175 21.51 -9.15 -19.78
N GLY A 176 20.50 -8.58 -19.10
CA GLY A 176 19.10 -8.93 -19.31
C GLY A 176 18.75 -10.37 -18.93
N ASP A 177 19.51 -10.95 -18.00
CA ASP A 177 19.43 -12.34 -17.54
C ASP A 177 18.77 -12.45 -16.14
N GLU A 178 18.77 -13.66 -15.55
CA GLU A 178 18.29 -13.90 -14.18
C GLU A 178 19.03 -13.04 -13.13
N SER A 179 20.32 -12.78 -13.32
CA SER A 179 21.12 -11.91 -12.46
C SER A 179 20.61 -10.48 -12.49
N SER A 180 20.18 -10.01 -13.66
CA SER A 180 19.60 -8.68 -13.84
C SER A 180 18.31 -8.54 -13.01
N LEU A 181 17.42 -9.54 -13.06
CA LEU A 181 16.20 -9.54 -12.26
C LEU A 181 16.50 -9.60 -10.75
N THR A 182 17.43 -10.47 -10.34
CA THR A 182 17.90 -10.56 -8.95
C THR A 182 18.38 -9.19 -8.45
N ALA A 183 19.17 -8.49 -9.28
CA ALA A 183 19.66 -7.16 -8.95
C ALA A 183 18.52 -6.14 -8.80
N VAL A 184 17.55 -6.14 -9.71
CA VAL A 184 16.36 -5.27 -9.63
C VAL A 184 15.54 -5.55 -8.38
N LEU A 185 15.32 -6.81 -8.02
CA LEU A 185 14.55 -7.17 -6.81
C LEU A 185 15.27 -6.76 -5.52
N LEU A 186 16.60 -6.90 -5.45
CA LEU A 186 17.38 -6.41 -4.30
C LEU A 186 17.30 -4.89 -4.16
N LEU A 187 17.33 -4.16 -5.28
CA LEU A 187 17.13 -2.71 -5.29
C LEU A 187 15.73 -2.35 -4.84
N LEU A 188 14.72 -3.06 -5.33
CA LEU A 188 13.33 -2.86 -4.96
C LEU A 188 13.12 -3.05 -3.46
N ILE A 189 13.69 -4.10 -2.86
CA ILE A 189 13.60 -4.33 -1.41
C ILE A 189 14.34 -3.26 -0.62
N HIS A 190 15.50 -2.81 -1.10
CA HIS A 190 16.21 -1.69 -0.48
C HIS A 190 15.36 -0.41 -0.50
N GLU A 191 14.72 -0.09 -1.61
CA GLU A 191 13.80 1.06 -1.70
C GLU A 191 12.53 0.87 -0.84
N LEU A 192 12.07 -0.37 -0.61
CA LEU A 192 11.00 -0.64 0.34
C LEU A 192 11.45 -0.47 1.80
N ALA A 193 12.70 -0.79 2.09
CA ALA A 193 13.28 -0.61 3.42
C ALA A 193 13.58 0.87 3.71
N GLU A 194 14.08 1.60 2.72
CA GLU A 194 14.46 3.00 2.81
C GLU A 194 13.91 3.76 1.59
N PRO A 195 12.63 4.16 1.61
CA PRO A 195 11.92 4.77 0.47
C PRO A 195 12.29 6.25 0.26
N SER A 196 13.58 6.55 0.33
CA SER A 196 14.13 7.91 0.19
C SER A 196 14.12 8.44 -1.24
N ARG A 197 14.11 7.55 -2.25
CA ARG A 197 14.25 7.94 -3.67
C ARG A 197 12.94 7.84 -4.45
N GLY A 198 11.91 7.21 -3.89
CA GLY A 198 10.61 7.05 -4.54
C GLY A 198 10.62 6.22 -5.83
N MET A 199 11.61 5.33 -6.00
CA MET A 199 11.83 4.55 -7.23
C MET A 199 11.11 3.19 -7.25
N THR A 200 10.25 2.91 -6.28
CA THR A 200 9.63 1.60 -6.08
C THR A 200 8.84 1.13 -7.30
N TRP A 201 8.07 2.02 -7.92
CA TRP A 201 7.23 1.69 -9.08
C TRP A 201 8.03 1.51 -10.36
N GLU A 202 9.06 2.34 -10.56
CA GLU A 202 9.95 2.24 -11.70
C GLU A 202 10.75 0.94 -11.64
N LEU A 203 11.22 0.53 -10.45
CA LEU A 203 11.89 -0.75 -10.25
C LEU A 203 10.93 -1.93 -10.41
N LEU A 204 9.68 -1.81 -9.95
CA LEU A 204 8.66 -2.83 -10.17
C LEU A 204 8.34 -3.01 -11.67
N ASP A 205 8.15 -1.92 -12.41
CA ASP A 205 7.94 -1.95 -13.87
C ASP A 205 9.15 -2.59 -14.58
N LEU A 206 10.37 -2.23 -14.19
CA LEU A 206 11.58 -2.83 -14.74
C LEU A 206 11.65 -4.34 -14.46
N ALA A 207 11.31 -4.78 -13.23
CA ALA A 207 11.29 -6.19 -12.88
C ALA A 207 10.27 -6.97 -13.74
N VAL A 208 9.06 -6.43 -13.91
CA VAL A 208 8.03 -7.04 -14.76
C VAL A 208 8.49 -7.13 -16.22
N ARG A 209 9.08 -6.06 -16.77
CA ARG A 209 9.63 -6.08 -18.14
C ARG A 209 10.73 -7.12 -18.31
N LEU A 210 11.62 -7.27 -17.33
CA LEU A 210 12.65 -8.32 -17.35
C LEU A 210 12.01 -9.71 -17.35
N CYS A 211 11.00 -9.96 -16.51
CA CYS A 211 10.25 -11.23 -16.54
C CYS A 211 9.60 -11.51 -17.90
N ILE A 212 9.11 -10.46 -18.59
CA ILE A 212 8.55 -10.60 -19.94
C ILE A 212 9.64 -10.92 -20.95
N GLN A 213 10.76 -10.20 -20.92
CA GLN A 213 11.93 -10.41 -21.80
C GLN A 213 12.52 -11.81 -21.66
N LEU A 214 12.57 -12.32 -20.43
CA LEU A 214 13.02 -13.69 -20.12
C LEU A 214 12.02 -14.77 -20.53
N GLY A 215 10.80 -14.40 -20.93
CA GLY A 215 9.74 -15.34 -21.31
C GLY A 215 9.02 -16.00 -20.14
N TRP A 216 9.33 -15.62 -18.90
CA TRP A 216 8.80 -16.22 -17.67
C TRP A 216 7.31 -15.97 -17.45
N HIS A 217 6.75 -14.95 -18.10
CA HIS A 217 5.29 -14.72 -18.17
C HIS A 217 4.53 -15.88 -18.86
N ARG A 218 5.21 -16.73 -19.63
CA ARG A 218 4.62 -17.91 -20.30
C ARG A 218 4.94 -19.22 -19.60
N ALA A 219 5.76 -19.18 -18.55
CA ALA A 219 6.14 -20.38 -17.84
C ALA A 219 4.87 -21.06 -17.31
N PRO A 220 4.63 -22.33 -17.65
CA PRO A 220 3.46 -23.03 -17.15
C PRO A 220 3.54 -23.01 -15.63
N THR A 221 2.47 -22.52 -15.01
CA THR A 221 2.24 -22.57 -13.57
C THR A 221 2.59 -23.98 -13.09
N MET A 222 3.73 -24.14 -12.41
CA MET A 222 4.08 -25.42 -11.81
C MET A 222 2.95 -25.77 -10.85
N SER A 223 2.14 -26.75 -11.24
CA SER A 223 1.18 -27.39 -10.35
C SER A 223 1.99 -28.08 -9.26
N ILE A 224 1.97 -27.52 -8.04
CA ILE A 224 2.61 -28.10 -6.84
C ILE A 224 1.93 -29.45 -6.43
N ASN A 225 0.92 -29.92 -7.16
CA ASN A 225 0.27 -31.20 -6.91
C ASN A 225 0.67 -32.23 -7.98
N THR A 226 1.80 -32.91 -7.83
CA THR A 226 2.01 -34.20 -8.51
C THR A 226 2.78 -35.18 -7.62
N ILE A 227 2.13 -35.62 -6.55
CA ILE A 227 2.31 -36.99 -6.07
C ILE A 227 1.30 -37.83 -6.86
N GLY A 228 1.80 -38.56 -7.87
CA GLY A 228 1.05 -39.61 -8.56
C GLY A 228 0.46 -39.23 -9.90
N SER A 229 1.23 -39.45 -10.98
CA SER A 229 0.66 -40.05 -12.19
C SER A 229 1.78 -40.64 -13.05
N VAL A 230 1.74 -41.96 -13.18
CA VAL A 230 2.59 -42.75 -14.09
C VAL A 230 1.96 -42.67 -15.48
N GLY A 231 2.75 -42.25 -16.46
CA GLY A 231 2.52 -42.55 -17.87
C GLY A 231 2.20 -41.34 -18.75
N SER A 232 3.16 -40.96 -19.59
CA SER A 232 3.02 -40.97 -21.06
C SER A 232 4.03 -40.03 -21.71
N VAL A 233 4.63 -40.53 -22.78
CA VAL A 233 5.78 -40.02 -23.51
C VAL A 233 5.36 -38.90 -24.45
N ASP A 234 5.95 -37.71 -24.27
CA ASP A 234 6.38 -36.81 -25.36
C ASP A 234 7.30 -35.71 -24.81
N SER A 235 8.58 -36.06 -24.69
CA SER A 235 9.64 -35.20 -24.18
C SER A 235 10.14 -34.25 -25.27
N ARG A 236 9.44 -33.13 -25.48
CA ARG A 236 10.11 -31.90 -25.93
C ARG A 236 10.73 -31.24 -24.71
N GLN A 237 12.06 -31.11 -24.75
CA GLN A 237 12.90 -30.46 -23.76
C GLN A 237 12.34 -29.09 -23.33
N PHE A 238 11.55 -29.06 -22.26
CA PHE A 238 11.51 -27.92 -21.36
C PHE A 238 12.45 -28.27 -20.22
N SER A 239 13.66 -27.74 -20.32
CA SER A 239 14.70 -27.86 -19.31
C SER A 239 14.15 -27.48 -17.93
N ILE A 240 14.47 -28.31 -16.95
CA ILE A 240 14.28 -28.06 -15.53
C ILE A 240 15.11 -26.80 -15.18
N SER A 241 14.53 -25.61 -15.31
CA SER A 241 15.09 -24.33 -14.85
C SER A 241 14.45 -23.87 -13.52
N GLY A 242 13.82 -24.80 -12.79
CA GLY A 242 12.61 -24.54 -12.00
C GLY A 242 12.73 -24.07 -10.54
N SER A 243 13.90 -23.75 -9.99
CA SER A 243 14.00 -23.24 -8.59
C SER A 243 14.24 -21.74 -8.50
N GLY A 244 15.21 -21.19 -9.25
CA GLY A 244 15.54 -19.76 -9.24
C GLY A 244 14.42 -18.88 -9.79
N GLU A 245 13.89 -19.23 -10.97
CA GLU A 245 12.78 -18.54 -11.62
C GLU A 245 11.53 -18.46 -10.73
N ALA A 246 11.05 -19.62 -10.24
CA ALA A 246 9.84 -19.69 -9.42
C ALA A 246 9.96 -18.83 -8.16
N ARG A 247 11.16 -18.83 -7.56
CA ARG A 247 11.49 -18.10 -6.36
C ARG A 247 11.52 -16.57 -6.59
N LEU A 248 12.18 -16.11 -7.64
CA LEU A 248 12.22 -14.67 -7.99
C LEU A 248 10.84 -14.15 -8.40
N LEU A 249 10.07 -14.95 -9.14
CA LEU A 249 8.67 -14.64 -9.47
C LEU A 249 7.79 -14.57 -8.22
N SER A 250 7.99 -15.47 -7.25
CA SER A 250 7.27 -15.43 -5.97
C SER A 250 7.59 -14.14 -5.22
N ALA A 251 8.86 -13.80 -5.06
CA ALA A 251 9.27 -12.57 -4.37
C ALA A 251 8.69 -11.31 -5.04
N LEU A 252 8.71 -11.26 -6.38
CA LEU A 252 8.11 -10.15 -7.13
C LEU A 252 6.60 -10.04 -6.86
N ARG A 253 5.88 -11.16 -6.85
CA ARG A 253 4.43 -11.20 -6.56
C ARG A 253 4.11 -10.78 -5.14
N ASP A 254 4.91 -11.20 -4.17
CA ASP A 254 4.69 -10.85 -2.77
C ASP A 254 4.87 -9.33 -2.56
N ILE A 255 5.87 -8.75 -3.21
CA ILE A 255 6.10 -7.30 -3.21
C ILE A 255 4.96 -6.57 -3.93
N GLU A 256 4.61 -7.00 -5.15
CA GLU A 256 3.52 -6.40 -5.92
C GLU A 256 2.20 -6.46 -5.16
N GLY A 257 1.83 -7.62 -4.61
CA GLY A 257 0.61 -7.82 -3.85
C GLY A 257 0.55 -6.92 -2.62
N SER A 258 1.66 -6.82 -1.88
CA SER A 258 1.74 -5.92 -0.72
C SER A 258 1.63 -4.45 -1.11
N LEU A 259 2.13 -4.05 -2.28
CA LEU A 259 1.99 -2.69 -2.79
C LEU A 259 0.59 -2.41 -3.31
N GLN A 260 -0.08 -3.40 -3.93
CA GLN A 260 -1.45 -3.28 -4.44
C GLN A 260 -2.49 -3.10 -3.34
N THR A 261 -2.25 -3.58 -2.12
CA THR A 261 -3.17 -3.34 -0.99
C THR A 261 -3.03 -1.94 -0.39
N ILE A 262 -1.94 -1.24 -0.70
CA ILE A 262 -1.65 0.12 -0.24
C ILE A 262 -2.04 1.14 -1.31
N TYR A 263 -1.52 0.91 -2.51
CA TYR A 263 -1.74 1.74 -3.68
C TYR A 263 -2.69 1.02 -4.62
N ASN A 264 -3.68 1.74 -5.13
CA ASN A 264 -4.53 1.22 -6.19
C ASN A 264 -4.01 1.80 -7.53
N PRO A 265 -3.00 1.18 -8.18
CA PRO A 265 -2.51 1.68 -9.45
C PRO A 265 -3.61 1.56 -10.52
N PRO A 266 -3.68 2.50 -11.48
CA PRO A 266 -4.55 2.32 -12.64
C PRO A 266 -4.21 1.02 -13.36
N SER A 267 -5.27 0.31 -13.76
CA SER A 267 -5.35 -1.02 -14.40
C SER A 267 -4.41 -1.35 -15.57
N SER A 268 -3.56 -0.42 -16.01
CA SER A 268 -2.59 -0.60 -17.09
C SER A 268 -1.53 -1.67 -16.81
N PHE A 269 -1.20 -1.95 -15.55
CA PHE A 269 -0.29 -3.05 -15.18
C PHE A 269 -0.99 -4.43 -15.12
N SER A 270 -2.33 -4.47 -15.01
CA SER A 270 -3.09 -5.69 -14.71
C SER A 270 -3.42 -6.57 -15.93
N ARG A 271 -3.00 -6.19 -17.15
CA ARG A 271 -3.47 -6.84 -18.38
C ARG A 271 -2.63 -8.03 -18.84
N GLU A 272 -1.36 -8.09 -18.43
CA GLU A 272 -0.47 -9.24 -18.64
C GLU A 272 -0.05 -9.80 -17.28
N ARG A 273 -1.02 -10.42 -16.58
CA ARG A 273 -0.75 -11.02 -15.27
C ARG A 273 0.32 -12.11 -15.43
N LEU A 274 1.36 -12.05 -14.60
CA LEU A 274 2.29 -13.17 -14.43
C LEU A 274 1.48 -14.44 -14.11
N PRO A 275 1.88 -15.62 -14.64
CA PRO A 275 1.11 -16.85 -14.52
C PRO A 275 0.90 -17.22 -13.04
N THR A 276 -0.36 -17.21 -12.60
CA THR A 276 -0.74 -17.25 -11.18
C THR A 276 -1.10 -18.67 -10.76
N ALA A 277 -0.36 -19.21 -9.79
CA ALA A 277 -0.76 -20.40 -9.04
C ALA A 277 -0.52 -20.11 -7.55
N GLY A 278 -1.53 -20.33 -6.72
CA GLY A 278 -1.45 -20.19 -5.26
C GLY A 278 -2.66 -19.50 -4.64
N GLU A 279 -2.98 -19.89 -3.40
CA GLU A 279 -4.11 -19.34 -2.61
C GLU A 279 -3.98 -17.83 -2.39
N HIS A 280 -2.76 -17.32 -2.17
CA HIS A 280 -2.46 -15.90 -2.01
C HIS A 280 -2.92 -15.04 -3.21
N CYS A 281 -2.87 -15.60 -4.42
CA CYS A 281 -3.36 -14.90 -5.62
C CYS A 281 -4.88 -14.75 -5.62
N ILE A 282 -5.60 -15.75 -5.10
CA ILE A 282 -7.06 -15.72 -4.96
C ILE A 282 -7.45 -14.63 -3.95
N TYR A 283 -6.75 -14.55 -2.83
CA TYR A 283 -6.99 -13.52 -1.81
C TYR A 283 -6.75 -12.11 -2.35
N LEU A 284 -5.65 -11.90 -3.08
CA LEU A 284 -5.37 -10.61 -3.72
C LEU A 284 -6.41 -10.26 -4.79
N GLN A 285 -6.86 -11.23 -5.58
CA GLN A 285 -7.92 -11.02 -6.56
C GLN A 285 -9.26 -10.66 -5.90
N ASN A 286 -9.59 -11.31 -4.78
CA ASN A 286 -10.77 -10.98 -3.98
C ASN A 286 -10.66 -9.57 -3.41
N TYR A 287 -9.50 -9.20 -2.86
CA TYR A 287 -9.20 -7.85 -2.40
C TYR A 287 -9.47 -6.81 -3.51
N VAL A 288 -8.83 -6.98 -4.68
CA VAL A 288 -8.94 -6.03 -5.80
C VAL A 288 -10.38 -5.94 -6.33
N SER A 289 -11.09 -7.07 -6.39
CA SER A 289 -12.47 -7.10 -6.87
C SER A 289 -13.40 -6.41 -5.87
N LEU A 290 -13.28 -6.73 -4.59
CA LEU A 290 -14.08 -6.12 -3.53
C LEU A 290 -13.79 -4.62 -3.42
N PHE A 291 -12.52 -4.21 -3.49
CA PHE A 291 -12.14 -2.81 -3.51
C PHE A 291 -12.85 -2.05 -4.63
N ARG A 292 -12.87 -2.62 -5.84
CA ARG A 292 -13.52 -1.99 -7.01
C ARG A 292 -15.03 -1.88 -6.85
N GLU A 293 -15.68 -2.92 -6.34
CA GLU A 293 -17.13 -2.90 -6.10
C GLU A 293 -17.52 -1.89 -5.01
N VAL A 294 -16.70 -1.75 -3.96
CA VAL A 294 -16.99 -0.84 -2.86
C VAL A 294 -16.70 0.61 -3.23
N TYR A 295 -15.56 0.88 -3.87
CA TYR A 295 -14.98 2.23 -3.99
C TYR A 295 -14.92 2.81 -5.41
N ASP A 296 -15.06 2.01 -6.46
CA ASP A 296 -14.83 2.43 -7.85
C ASP A 296 -16.03 2.19 -8.76
N THR A 297 -16.16 1.00 -9.35
CA THR A 297 -17.19 0.69 -10.36
C THR A 297 -18.55 0.43 -9.73
N GLY A 298 -18.59 -0.35 -8.66
CA GLY A 298 -19.85 -0.71 -7.99
C GLY A 298 -20.40 0.44 -7.14
N ARG A 299 -19.53 1.34 -6.68
CA ARG A 299 -19.83 2.46 -5.77
C ARG A 299 -20.81 2.05 -4.67
N LEU A 300 -20.67 0.85 -4.12
CA LEU A 300 -21.58 0.34 -3.09
C LEU A 300 -21.62 1.29 -1.88
N TYR A 301 -20.48 1.91 -1.59
CA TYR A 301 -20.34 2.96 -0.61
C TYR A 301 -21.22 4.20 -0.85
N ASP A 302 -21.33 4.67 -2.10
CA ASP A 302 -22.10 5.87 -2.44
C ASP A 302 -23.59 5.55 -2.59
N THR A 303 -23.90 4.41 -3.20
CA THR A 303 -25.27 3.95 -3.47
C THR A 303 -25.98 3.42 -2.23
N ARG A 304 -25.23 3.17 -1.14
CA ARG A 304 -25.71 2.57 0.11
C ARG A 304 -26.39 1.21 -0.11
N GLY A 305 -25.96 0.47 -1.13
CA GLY A 305 -26.48 -0.85 -1.43
C GLY A 305 -26.22 -1.85 -0.29
N CYS A 306 -26.96 -2.96 -0.32
CA CYS A 306 -26.77 -4.04 0.63
C CYS A 306 -25.54 -4.87 0.23
N PRO A 307 -24.58 -5.12 1.14
CA PRO A 307 -23.42 -5.96 0.84
C PRO A 307 -23.77 -7.45 0.70
N PHE A 308 -24.96 -7.85 1.13
CA PHE A 308 -25.45 -9.24 1.08
C PHE A 308 -26.27 -9.53 -0.19
N VAL A 309 -26.06 -8.77 -1.26
CA VAL A 309 -26.74 -8.96 -2.55
C VAL A 309 -25.72 -8.90 -3.69
N GLY A 310 -25.92 -9.74 -4.71
CA GLY A 310 -25.16 -9.68 -5.96
C GLY A 310 -23.72 -10.19 -5.83
N ASP A 311 -22.79 -9.55 -6.54
CA ASP A 311 -21.41 -10.01 -6.62
C ASP A 311 -20.61 -9.72 -5.35
N VAL A 312 -20.98 -8.70 -4.58
CA VAL A 312 -20.35 -8.40 -3.29
C VAL A 312 -20.58 -9.52 -2.28
N ASP A 313 -21.79 -10.09 -2.23
CA ASP A 313 -22.10 -11.23 -1.35
C ASP A 313 -21.25 -12.46 -1.70
N ARG A 314 -21.08 -12.76 -2.99
CA ARG A 314 -20.23 -13.86 -3.46
C ARG A 314 -18.77 -13.66 -3.08
N LEU A 315 -18.27 -12.43 -3.23
CA LEU A 315 -16.90 -12.07 -2.83
C LEU A 315 -16.72 -12.20 -1.32
N LEU A 316 -17.70 -11.76 -0.52
CA LEU A 316 -17.66 -11.88 0.94
C LEU A 316 -17.68 -13.35 1.40
N GLN A 317 -18.47 -14.21 0.75
CA GLN A 317 -18.46 -15.64 1.02
C GLN A 317 -17.09 -16.25 0.69
N SER A 318 -16.50 -15.89 -0.45
CA SER A 318 -15.16 -16.36 -0.80
C SER A 318 -14.10 -15.94 0.21
N VAL A 319 -14.17 -14.71 0.72
CA VAL A 319 -13.26 -14.19 1.77
C VAL A 319 -13.53 -14.85 3.12
N GLN A 320 -14.78 -15.22 3.41
CA GLN A 320 -15.15 -15.94 4.63
C GLN A 320 -14.61 -17.37 4.64
N ASP A 321 -14.63 -18.06 3.50
CA ASP A 321 -14.14 -19.44 3.37
C ASP A 321 -12.60 -19.51 3.29
N SER A 322 -11.94 -18.35 3.24
CA SER A 322 -10.48 -18.22 3.14
C SER A 322 -9.78 -18.42 4.48
N ASN A 323 -8.48 -18.75 4.44
CA ASN A 323 -7.68 -18.83 5.66
C ASN A 323 -7.53 -17.44 6.30
N PHE A 324 -8.16 -17.25 7.47
CA PHE A 324 -8.15 -15.98 8.19
C PHE A 324 -6.74 -15.59 8.71
N ASP A 325 -5.78 -16.51 8.75
CA ASP A 325 -4.40 -16.24 9.16
C ASP A 325 -3.63 -15.39 8.14
N ASP A 326 -4.07 -15.34 6.88
CA ASP A 326 -3.45 -14.50 5.86
C ASP A 326 -3.66 -13.00 6.13
N MET A 327 -2.64 -12.18 5.91
CA MET A 327 -2.70 -10.74 6.12
C MET A 327 -3.62 -10.05 5.11
N ILE A 328 -3.64 -10.51 3.86
CA ILE A 328 -4.47 -9.93 2.80
C ILE A 328 -5.95 -10.18 3.09
N VAL A 329 -6.31 -11.34 3.63
CA VAL A 329 -7.69 -11.64 4.04
C VAL A 329 -8.15 -10.64 5.10
N LYS A 330 -7.32 -10.34 6.10
CA LYS A 330 -7.61 -9.32 7.12
C LYS A 330 -7.75 -7.93 6.50
N GLU A 331 -6.84 -7.54 5.60
CA GLU A 331 -6.90 -6.26 4.87
C GLU A 331 -8.18 -6.15 4.02
N THR A 332 -8.62 -7.26 3.41
CA THR A 332 -9.83 -7.35 2.59
C THR A 332 -11.08 -7.05 3.41
N TRP A 333 -11.17 -7.55 4.64
CA TRP A 333 -12.29 -7.21 5.53
C TRP A 333 -12.36 -5.71 5.85
N LEU A 334 -11.23 -5.01 5.95
CA LEU A 334 -11.21 -3.58 6.29
C LEU A 334 -11.79 -2.69 5.19
N ILE A 335 -11.85 -3.15 3.94
CA ILE A 335 -12.56 -2.49 2.82
C ILE A 335 -14.04 -2.25 3.18
N MET A 336 -14.63 -3.11 4.02
CA MET A 336 -16.06 -3.05 4.36
C MET A 336 -16.40 -2.00 5.43
N LEU A 337 -15.40 -1.37 6.07
CA LEU A 337 -15.62 -0.39 7.14
C LEU A 337 -16.66 0.69 6.77
N PRO A 338 -16.60 1.35 5.60
CA PRO A 338 -17.55 2.41 5.29
C PRO A 338 -18.98 1.92 5.12
N ILE A 339 -19.15 0.69 4.63
CA ILE A 339 -20.46 0.02 4.50
C ILE A 339 -21.03 -0.27 5.89
N CYS A 340 -20.20 -0.77 6.82
CA CYS A 340 -20.59 -1.06 8.20
C CYS A 340 -21.23 0.12 8.93
N VAL A 341 -20.82 1.35 8.56
CA VAL A 341 -21.33 2.59 9.15
C VAL A 341 -22.51 3.18 8.37
N ARG A 342 -22.40 3.27 7.04
CA ARG A 342 -23.38 4.03 6.22
C ARG A 342 -24.60 3.22 5.81
N HIS A 343 -24.49 1.89 5.78
CA HIS A 343 -25.60 1.04 5.37
C HIS A 343 -26.76 1.15 6.37
N LYS A 344 -27.95 1.50 5.86
CA LYS A 344 -29.19 1.47 6.62
C LYS A 344 -29.77 0.07 6.53
N GLN A 345 -30.27 -0.45 7.65
CA GLN A 345 -30.89 -1.77 7.69
C GLN A 345 -31.93 -1.92 6.57
N CYS A 346 -31.85 -3.04 5.84
CA CYS A 346 -32.74 -3.40 4.76
C CYS A 346 -33.25 -4.83 4.94
N VAL A 347 -34.24 -5.22 4.13
CA VAL A 347 -34.89 -6.55 4.23
C VAL A 347 -33.87 -7.68 4.17
N HIS A 348 -32.86 -7.59 3.31
CA HIS A 348 -31.85 -8.64 3.14
C HIS A 348 -30.93 -8.79 4.37
N CYS A 349 -30.44 -7.69 4.94
CA CYS A 349 -29.51 -7.75 6.08
C CYS A 349 -30.21 -7.87 7.44
N PHE A 350 -31.55 -7.83 7.46
CA PHE A 350 -32.39 -7.92 8.66
C PHE A 350 -33.08 -9.29 8.80
N GLN A 351 -33.30 -10.00 7.69
CA GLN A 351 -33.96 -11.31 7.69
C GLN A 351 -33.09 -12.44 8.26
N GLU A 352 -31.78 -12.26 8.31
CA GLU A 352 -30.83 -13.22 8.85
C GLU A 352 -30.58 -12.85 10.31
N ALA A 353 -31.15 -13.64 11.23
CA ALA A 353 -31.10 -13.36 12.67
C ALA A 353 -29.66 -13.25 13.18
N ASP A 354 -29.47 -12.37 14.16
CA ASP A 354 -28.23 -11.94 14.81
C ASP A 354 -27.45 -13.08 15.53
N ASP A 355 -27.03 -14.11 14.81
CA ASP A 355 -25.99 -15.01 15.32
C ASP A 355 -24.61 -14.44 15.00
N VAL A 356 -23.65 -14.61 15.92
CA VAL A 356 -22.28 -14.08 15.79
C VAL A 356 -21.56 -14.73 14.61
N ASP A 357 -21.94 -15.97 14.28
CA ASP A 357 -21.47 -16.72 13.12
C ASP A 357 -22.36 -16.55 11.87
N GLY A 358 -23.46 -15.80 12.01
CA GLY A 358 -24.48 -15.61 10.99
C GLY A 358 -24.12 -14.59 9.92
N ARG A 359 -25.04 -14.44 8.96
CA ARG A 359 -25.01 -13.34 7.98
C ARG A 359 -25.78 -12.15 8.56
N GLY A 360 -25.31 -10.93 8.27
CA GLY A 360 -25.94 -9.71 8.77
C GLY A 360 -24.94 -8.62 9.16
N MET A 361 -25.45 -7.41 9.42
CA MET A 361 -24.60 -6.25 9.69
C MET A 361 -23.84 -6.35 11.02
N ILE A 362 -24.39 -7.06 12.02
CA ILE A 362 -23.70 -7.28 13.30
C ILE A 362 -22.49 -8.19 13.09
N ALA A 363 -22.69 -9.33 12.44
CA ALA A 363 -21.61 -10.25 12.10
C ALA A 363 -20.55 -9.60 11.21
N LEU A 364 -20.96 -8.81 10.21
CA LEU A 364 -20.02 -8.06 9.35
C LEU A 364 -19.17 -7.07 10.17
N ARG A 365 -19.77 -6.31 11.10
CA ARG A 365 -19.03 -5.42 12.01
C ARG A 365 -18.08 -6.19 12.89
N ALA A 366 -18.51 -7.31 13.48
CA ALA A 366 -17.67 -8.17 14.30
C ALA A 366 -16.45 -8.68 13.52
N ARG A 367 -16.64 -9.10 12.26
CA ARG A 367 -15.54 -9.54 11.38
C ARG A 367 -14.56 -8.43 11.04
N VAL A 368 -15.06 -7.22 10.71
CA VAL A 368 -14.20 -6.05 10.47
C VAL A 368 -13.35 -5.73 11.70
N ILE A 369 -13.95 -5.77 12.89
CA ILE A 369 -13.25 -5.48 14.15
C ILE A 369 -12.24 -6.58 14.50
N ASN A 370 -12.60 -7.85 14.29
CA ASN A 370 -11.70 -8.98 14.50
C ASN A 370 -10.51 -8.91 13.55
N ALA A 371 -10.76 -8.66 12.27
CA ALA A 371 -9.72 -8.48 11.26
C ALA A 371 -8.78 -7.31 11.59
N ALA A 372 -9.32 -6.17 12.05
CA ALA A 372 -8.51 -5.03 12.48
C ALA A 372 -7.63 -5.37 13.69
N THR A 373 -8.20 -6.07 14.69
CA THR A 373 -7.48 -6.48 15.90
C THR A 373 -6.35 -7.44 15.58
N GLU A 374 -6.63 -8.48 14.81
CA GLU A 374 -5.66 -9.48 14.39
C GLU A 374 -4.59 -8.89 13.46
N LEU A 375 -4.95 -7.94 12.58
CA LEU A 375 -3.98 -7.30 11.69
C LEU A 375 -2.95 -6.47 12.48
N ILE A 376 -3.41 -5.71 13.48
CA ILE A 376 -2.50 -4.96 14.37
C ILE A 376 -1.66 -5.93 15.19
N ALA A 377 -2.25 -6.96 15.79
CA ALA A 377 -1.53 -7.93 16.60
C ALA A 377 -0.47 -8.69 15.79
N ALA A 378 -0.81 -9.11 14.57
CA ALA A 378 0.11 -9.80 13.68
C ALA A 378 1.23 -8.86 13.18
N THR A 379 0.91 -7.61 12.85
CA THR A 379 1.92 -6.60 12.47
C THR A 379 2.83 -6.27 13.64
N HIS A 380 2.29 -6.08 14.85
CA HIS A 380 3.05 -5.80 16.06
C HIS A 380 4.02 -6.94 16.41
N ARG A 381 3.58 -8.21 16.29
CA ARG A 381 4.45 -9.39 16.45
C ARG A 381 5.62 -9.40 15.46
N VAL A 382 5.37 -9.05 14.20
CA VAL A 382 6.42 -8.95 13.17
C VAL A 382 7.42 -7.85 13.52
N VAL A 383 6.92 -6.68 13.94
CA VAL A 383 7.72 -5.53 14.36
C VAL A 383 8.57 -5.81 15.61
N ALA A 384 8.01 -6.51 16.58
CA ALA A 384 8.69 -6.90 17.81
C ALA A 384 9.70 -8.03 17.58
N GLY A 385 9.49 -8.86 16.55
CA GLY A 385 10.44 -9.88 16.12
C GLY A 385 11.56 -9.33 15.24
N ASP A 386 12.39 -10.24 14.73
CA ASP A 386 13.46 -9.93 13.77
C ASP A 386 13.03 -10.19 12.31
N ILE A 387 11.72 -10.12 12.06
CA ILE A 387 11.16 -10.34 10.73
C ILE A 387 11.07 -9.00 10.00
N PHE A 388 11.71 -8.92 8.84
CA PHE A 388 11.63 -7.73 8.00
C PHE A 388 10.21 -7.42 7.54
N ILE A 389 9.76 -6.19 7.78
CA ILE A 389 8.55 -5.60 7.21
C ILE A 389 8.87 -4.19 6.73
N PRO A 390 8.56 -3.83 5.47
CA PRO A 390 8.72 -2.47 4.98
C PRO A 390 7.96 -1.44 5.83
N PRO A 391 8.57 -0.29 6.19
CA PRO A 391 7.96 0.74 7.03
C PRO A 391 6.60 1.21 6.53
N LEU A 392 6.48 1.37 5.21
CA LEU A 392 5.24 1.78 4.56
C LEU A 392 4.11 0.74 4.77
N ILE A 393 4.43 -0.55 4.64
CA ILE A 393 3.46 -1.65 4.81
C ILE A 393 3.05 -1.74 6.29
N ALA A 394 4.01 -1.75 7.21
CA ALA A 394 3.75 -1.78 8.65
C ALA A 394 2.87 -0.60 9.08
N SER A 395 3.23 0.61 8.65
CA SER A 395 2.48 1.84 8.97
C SER A 395 1.07 1.79 8.39
N THR A 396 0.92 1.35 7.14
CA THR A 396 -0.39 1.28 6.48
C THR A 396 -1.33 0.28 7.15
N ARG A 397 -0.84 -0.93 7.44
CA ARG A 397 -1.62 -1.96 8.15
C ARG A 397 -2.09 -1.48 9.51
N ALA A 398 -1.17 -0.97 10.32
CA ALA A 398 -1.48 -0.46 11.65
C ALA A 398 -2.50 0.69 11.56
N PHE A 399 -2.29 1.64 10.67
CA PHE A 399 -3.13 2.82 10.55
C PHE A 399 -4.56 2.50 10.08
N VAL A 400 -4.74 1.73 9.02
CA VAL A 400 -6.07 1.37 8.49
C VAL A 400 -6.87 0.56 9.51
N ALA A 401 -6.22 -0.41 10.16
CA ALA A 401 -6.84 -1.17 11.25
C ALA A 401 -7.14 -0.30 12.47
N GLY A 402 -6.23 0.59 12.85
CA GLY A 402 -6.40 1.53 13.95
C GLY A 402 -7.59 2.45 13.73
N CYS A 403 -7.73 3.00 12.52
CA CYS A 403 -8.89 3.80 12.12
C CYS A 403 -10.20 3.00 12.22
N SER A 404 -10.18 1.73 11.79
CA SER A 404 -11.34 0.84 11.89
C SER A 404 -11.77 0.61 13.35
N LEU A 405 -10.82 0.39 14.25
CA LEU A 405 -11.09 0.26 15.69
C LEU A 405 -11.56 1.57 16.32
N ALA A 406 -11.00 2.71 15.92
CA ALA A 406 -11.43 4.03 16.37
C ALA A 406 -12.90 4.29 16.03
N VAL A 407 -13.29 4.02 14.77
CA VAL A 407 -14.69 4.11 14.33
C VAL A 407 -15.59 3.17 15.12
N ALA A 408 -15.16 1.92 15.34
CA ALA A 408 -15.93 0.93 16.07
C ALA A 408 -16.17 1.33 17.53
N LEU A 409 -15.16 1.89 18.20
CA LEU A 409 -15.26 2.43 19.56
C LEU A 409 -16.22 3.62 19.61
N PHE A 410 -16.06 4.58 18.70
CA PHE A 410 -16.91 5.77 18.65
C PHE A 410 -18.38 5.42 18.38
N LYS A 411 -18.64 4.49 17.45
CA LYS A 411 -19.98 3.97 17.15
C LYS A 411 -20.52 2.96 18.18
N ARG A 412 -19.75 2.66 19.23
CA ARG A 412 -20.10 1.72 20.31
C ARG A 412 -20.44 0.31 19.81
N TRP A 413 -19.75 -0.15 18.76
CA TRP A 413 -19.86 -1.55 18.30
C TRP A 413 -19.16 -2.52 19.24
N ILE A 414 -18.22 -2.01 20.04
CA ILE A 414 -17.43 -2.76 21.01
C ILE A 414 -17.39 -2.02 22.36
N PRO A 415 -17.20 -2.75 23.47
CA PRO A 415 -16.99 -2.15 24.78
C PRO A 415 -15.66 -1.38 24.83
N SER A 416 -15.67 -0.21 25.46
CA SER A 416 -14.57 0.76 25.43
C SER A 416 -13.20 0.22 25.88
N ASN A 417 -13.18 -0.80 26.76
CA ASN A 417 -11.97 -1.31 27.37
C ASN A 417 -11.31 -2.48 26.62
N ALA A 418 -12.03 -3.15 25.71
CA ALA A 418 -11.55 -4.40 25.13
C ALA A 418 -10.32 -4.24 24.20
N HIS A 419 -10.16 -3.07 23.58
CA HIS A 419 -9.17 -2.87 22.51
C HIS A 419 -8.13 -1.77 22.80
N LEU A 420 -8.02 -1.30 24.05
CA LEU A 420 -7.03 -0.28 24.44
C LEU A 420 -5.59 -0.76 24.18
N LYS A 421 -5.29 -2.02 24.51
CA LYS A 421 -3.97 -2.63 24.24
C LYS A 421 -3.66 -2.66 22.74
N THR A 422 -4.66 -2.94 21.91
CA THR A 422 -4.52 -2.98 20.46
C THR A 422 -4.26 -1.57 19.89
N LEU A 423 -4.95 -0.54 20.40
CA LEU A 423 -4.68 0.85 20.00
C LEU A 423 -3.30 1.33 20.44
N ALA A 424 -2.82 0.91 21.61
CA ALA A 424 -1.46 1.18 22.05
C ALA A 424 -0.44 0.53 21.10
N ALA A 425 -0.62 -0.75 20.75
CA ALA A 425 0.22 -1.44 19.76
C ALA A 425 0.23 -0.75 18.38
N CYS A 426 -0.93 -0.26 17.92
CA CYS A 426 -1.01 0.57 16.70
C CYS A 426 -0.13 1.82 16.80
N THR A 427 -0.22 2.53 17.94
CA THR A 427 0.56 3.74 18.19
C THR A 427 2.07 3.47 18.24
N GLU A 428 2.48 2.35 18.83
CA GLU A 428 3.87 1.90 18.86
C GLU A 428 4.40 1.63 17.44
N ILE A 429 3.65 0.89 16.62
CA ILE A 429 4.04 0.60 15.22
C ILE A 429 4.22 1.91 14.44
N LEU A 430 3.23 2.82 14.52
CA LEU A 430 3.28 4.09 13.79
C LEU A 430 4.41 4.99 14.28
N THR A 431 4.66 5.05 15.59
CA THR A 431 5.76 5.85 16.14
C THR A 431 7.12 5.31 15.69
N LEU A 432 7.26 3.99 15.59
CA LEU A 432 8.50 3.35 15.17
C LEU A 432 8.75 3.49 13.66
N PHE A 433 7.75 3.25 12.81
CA PHE A 433 7.95 3.11 11.36
C PHE A 433 7.65 4.35 10.53
N ALA A 434 6.68 5.17 10.95
CA ALA A 434 6.26 6.32 10.17
C ALA A 434 7.36 7.40 9.96
N PRO A 435 8.36 7.57 10.85
CA PRO A 435 9.45 8.51 10.61
C PRO A 435 10.43 8.10 9.50
N HIS A 436 10.47 6.82 9.11
CA HIS A 436 11.50 6.30 8.19
C HIS A 436 11.19 6.49 6.71
N TRP A 437 10.09 7.18 6.37
CA TRP A 437 9.71 7.40 4.99
C TRP A 437 8.96 8.70 4.77
N GLN A 438 9.10 9.26 3.56
CA GLN A 438 8.49 10.54 3.22
C GLN A 438 6.96 10.43 3.13
N GLY A 439 6.26 11.16 4.00
CA GLY A 439 4.80 11.11 4.12
C GLY A 439 4.30 10.32 5.34
N GLY A 440 5.14 9.50 5.97
CA GLY A 440 4.75 8.79 7.19
C GLY A 440 4.43 9.73 8.36
N HIS A 441 5.02 10.92 8.40
CA HIS A 441 4.65 11.93 9.41
C HIS A 441 3.16 12.30 9.34
N ASN A 442 2.53 12.25 8.17
CA ASN A 442 1.09 12.47 8.02
C ASN A 442 0.27 11.34 8.66
N TYR A 443 0.72 10.08 8.56
CA TYR A 443 0.08 8.94 9.23
C TYR A 443 0.08 9.17 10.74
N LEU A 444 1.25 9.52 11.31
CA LEU A 444 1.40 9.72 12.75
C LEU A 444 0.61 10.95 13.24
N TYR A 445 0.62 12.02 12.46
CA TYR A 445 -0.14 13.23 12.74
C TYR A 445 -1.66 12.96 12.79
N VAL A 446 -2.20 12.38 11.72
CA VAL A 446 -3.63 12.01 11.64
C VAL A 446 -4.01 11.05 12.75
N TRP A 447 -3.17 10.05 13.02
CA TRP A 447 -3.42 9.09 14.08
C TRP A 447 -3.51 9.76 15.46
N ARG A 448 -2.59 10.68 15.77
CA ARG A 448 -2.62 11.45 17.04
C ARG A 448 -3.90 12.26 17.17
N THR A 449 -4.37 12.89 16.09
CA THR A 449 -5.65 13.61 16.09
C THR A 449 -6.82 12.67 16.39
N ILE A 450 -6.86 11.49 15.76
CA ILE A 450 -7.91 10.49 16.00
C ILE A 450 -7.91 10.04 17.47
N VAL A 451 -6.74 9.72 18.03
CA VAL A 451 -6.62 9.27 19.43
C VAL A 451 -7.06 10.37 20.41
N GLN A 452 -6.66 11.62 20.18
CA GLN A 452 -7.09 12.75 20.99
C GLN A 452 -8.62 12.92 21.00
N ILE A 453 -9.27 12.79 19.83
CA ILE A 453 -10.73 12.85 19.75
C ILE A 453 -11.36 11.71 20.58
N LEU A 454 -10.83 10.49 20.47
CA LEU A 454 -11.34 9.35 21.25
C LEU A 454 -11.21 9.56 22.76
N ASP A 455 -10.10 10.14 23.23
CA ASP A 455 -9.90 10.40 24.65
C ASP A 455 -10.89 11.45 25.19
N VAL A 456 -11.14 12.53 24.44
CA VAL A 456 -12.14 13.55 24.79
C VAL A 456 -13.56 12.97 24.82
N THR A 457 -13.90 12.05 23.92
CA THR A 457 -15.25 11.44 23.91
C THR A 457 -15.48 10.42 25.04
N ARG A 458 -14.43 10.05 25.77
CA ARG A 458 -14.48 9.08 26.87
C ARG A 458 -14.51 9.74 28.26
N SER A 459 -13.94 10.94 28.39
CA SER A 459 -14.08 11.81 29.57
C SER A 459 -15.48 12.39 29.65
#